data_AF-A0A842Q466-F1
#
_entry.id   AF-A0A842Q466-F1
#
_cell.length_a   1.000
_cell.length_b   1.000
_cell.length_c   1.000
_cell.angle_alpha   90.00
_cell.angle_beta   90.00
_cell.angle_gamma   90.00
#
_symmetry.space_group_name_H-M   'P 1'
#
loop_
_entity.id
_entity.type
_entity.pdbx_description
1 polymer ?
#
loop_
_entity_poly.entity_id
_entity_poly.type
_entity_poly.pdbx_seq_one_letter_code
_entity_poly.pdbx_strand_id
1 'polypeptide(L)'
;MMMQMIPSGFEWIFIVVIVVVLIFGAKKIPDLARGFGKATTEFEKARIEAKRELREIKNAGTSSSSSTTTNTAANREKLESIADTLGIDYTDKDDDQLRSAIETEINKSQTKA
;
A
#
# COMPACT_ATOMS: atom_id res chain seq x y z
N MET A 1 22.64 -30.23 41.37
CA MET A 1 21.98 -29.93 40.08
C MET A 1 21.68 -28.43 40.07
N MET A 2 22.52 -27.62 39.41
CA MET A 2 22.24 -26.17 39.26
C MET A 2 21.37 -26.00 38.02
N MET A 3 20.08 -25.74 38.24
CA MET A 3 19.15 -25.33 37.20
C MET A 3 19.64 -23.98 36.66
N GLN A 4 20.20 -23.95 35.45
CA GLN A 4 20.42 -22.68 34.76
C GLN A 4 19.06 -22.06 34.49
N MET A 5 18.76 -20.95 35.18
CA MET A 5 17.81 -19.96 34.69
C MET A 5 18.40 -19.44 33.39
N ILE A 6 17.93 -19.97 32.25
CA ILE A 6 18.14 -19.28 30.99
C ILE A 6 17.31 -18.01 31.09
N PRO A 7 17.95 -16.84 31.04
CA PRO A 7 17.25 -15.58 31.14
C PRO A 7 16.19 -15.52 30.05
N SER A 8 14.95 -15.37 30.47
CA SER A 8 13.79 -15.31 29.58
C SER A 8 14.01 -14.19 28.54
N GLY A 9 13.45 -14.34 27.33
CA GLY A 9 13.68 -13.41 26.20
C GLY A 9 13.49 -11.91 26.50
N PHE A 10 12.73 -11.58 27.55
CA PHE A 10 12.59 -10.20 28.04
C PHE A 10 13.90 -9.58 28.52
N GLU A 11 14.82 -10.35 29.12
CA GLU A 11 16.12 -9.82 29.56
C GLU A 11 16.97 -9.35 28.38
N TRP A 12 16.91 -10.06 27.25
CA TRP A 12 17.56 -9.66 26.01
C TRP A 12 17.02 -8.34 25.48
N ILE A 13 15.70 -8.09 25.59
CA ILE A 13 15.10 -6.81 25.20
C ILE A 13 15.68 -5.66 26.02
N PHE A 14 15.83 -5.84 27.33
CA PHE A 14 16.40 -4.81 28.21
C PHE A 14 17.86 -4.55 27.91
N ILE A 15 18.65 -5.60 27.64
CA ILE A 15 20.06 -5.46 27.27
C ILE A 15 20.20 -4.62 25.99
N VAL A 16 19.41 -4.91 24.96
CA VAL A 16 19.44 -4.15 23.70
C VAL A 16 19.06 -2.69 23.93
N VAL A 17 18.00 -2.42 24.70
CA VAL A 17 17.59 -1.05 25.02
C VAL A 17 18.69 -0.30 25.77
N ILE A 18 19.35 -0.93 26.75
CA ILE A 18 20.47 -0.32 27.49
C ILE A 18 21.62 0.01 26.55
N VAL A 19 22.01 -0.91 25.66
CA VAL A 19 23.09 -0.67 24.67
C VAL A 19 22.75 0.51 23.77
N VAL A 20 21.52 0.58 23.25
CA VAL A 20 21.05 1.70 22.43
C VAL A 20 21.09 3.01 23.24
N VAL A 21 20.64 3.00 24.50
CA VAL A 21 20.68 4.16 25.38
C VAL A 21 22.11 4.60 25.70
N LEU A 22 23.08 3.69 25.78
CA LEU A 22 24.49 4.05 26.00
C LEU A 22 25.12 4.71 24.77
N ILE A 23 24.82 4.22 23.57
CA ILE A 23 25.34 4.78 22.31
C ILE A 23 24.71 6.13 22.02
N PHE A 24 23.39 6.24 22.13
CA PHE A 24 22.65 7.47 21.80
C PHE A 24 22.56 8.43 22.98
N GLY A 25 22.72 7.96 24.22
CA GLY A 25 22.50 8.71 25.44
C GLY A 25 21.02 8.79 25.84
N ALA A 26 20.74 8.69 27.15
CA ALA A 26 19.38 8.76 27.70
C ALA A 26 18.64 10.07 27.37
N LYS A 27 19.38 11.15 27.06
CA LYS A 27 18.82 12.46 26.71
C LYS A 27 18.24 12.50 25.29
N LYS A 28 18.64 11.60 24.38
CA LYS A 28 18.16 11.61 22.99
C LYS A 28 16.79 10.96 22.80
N ILE A 29 16.45 9.95 23.61
CA ILE A 29 15.13 9.31 23.57
C ILE A 29 13.96 10.30 23.78
N PRO A 30 13.96 11.17 24.82
CA PRO A 30 12.88 12.14 25.00
C PRO A 30 12.85 13.21 23.89
N ASP A 31 13.99 13.60 23.33
CA ASP A 31 14.06 14.55 22.22
C ASP A 31 13.48 13.95 20.93
N LEU A 32 13.81 12.69 20.63
CA LEU A 32 13.25 11.92 19.51
C LEU A 32 11.74 11.72 19.66
N ALA A 33 11.28 11.34 20.85
CA ALA A 33 9.86 11.16 21.13
C ALA A 33 9.07 12.47 20.96
N ARG A 34 9.62 13.60 21.42
CA ARG A 34 9.02 14.93 21.23
C ARG A 34 8.96 15.33 19.76
N GLY A 35 10.03 15.09 18.99
CA GLY A 35 10.05 15.36 17.55
C GLY A 35 9.08 14.49 16.76
N PHE A 36 9.11 13.18 17.00
CA PHE A 36 8.23 12.21 16.34
C PHE A 36 6.76 12.42 16.70
N GLY A 37 6.45 12.73 17.96
CA GLY A 37 5.09 13.06 18.40
C GLY A 37 4.55 14.34 17.75
N LYS A 38 5.37 15.40 17.65
CA LYS A 38 5.00 16.63 16.93
C LYS A 38 4.74 16.35 15.45
N ALA A 39 5.64 15.64 14.78
CA ALA A 39 5.51 15.29 13.37
C ALA A 39 4.25 14.45 13.10
N THR A 40 3.97 13.45 13.94
CA THR A 40 2.76 12.62 13.85
C THR A 40 1.49 13.47 14.04
N THR A 41 1.51 14.41 14.99
CA THR A 41 0.37 15.31 15.26
C THR A 41 0.09 16.25 14.09
N GLU A 42 1.13 16.86 13.51
CA GLU A 42 1.00 17.74 12.35
C GLU A 42 0.56 16.97 11.10
N PHE A 43 1.06 15.75 10.91
CA PHE A 43 0.64 14.86 9.83
C PHE A 43 -0.84 14.48 9.93
N GLU A 44 -1.34 14.18 11.13
CA GLU A 44 -2.77 13.87 11.32
C GLU A 44 -3.65 15.10 11.06
N LYS A 45 -3.23 16.29 11.49
CA LYS A 45 -3.92 17.55 11.15
C LYS A 45 -3.98 17.77 9.64
N ALA A 46 -2.85 17.61 8.94
CA ALA A 46 -2.79 17.74 7.48
C ALA A 46 -3.68 16.70 6.78
N ARG A 47 -3.73 15.46 7.28
CA ARG A 47 -4.65 14.42 6.78
C ARG A 47 -6.11 14.79 6.94
N ILE A 48 -6.48 15.38 8.08
CA ILE A 48 -7.86 15.81 8.35
C ILE A 48 -8.25 16.95 7.41
N GLU A 49 -7.38 17.95 7.23
CA GLU A 49 -7.63 19.07 6.33
C GLU A 49 -7.74 18.59 4.87
N ALA A 50 -6.81 17.75 4.40
CA ALA A 50 -6.87 17.17 3.07
C ALA A 50 -8.18 16.37 2.85
N LYS A 51 -8.63 15.59 3.85
CA LYS A 51 -9.93 14.88 3.76
C LYS A 51 -11.11 15.84 3.69
N ARG A 52 -11.04 16.98 4.38
CA ARG A 52 -12.08 18.01 4.37
C ARG A 52 -12.16 18.69 3.01
N GLU A 53 -11.02 19.13 2.48
CA GLU A 53 -10.92 19.72 1.13
C GLU A 53 -11.43 18.75 0.05
N LEU A 54 -11.01 17.48 0.10
CA LEU A 54 -11.50 16.46 -0.84
C LEU A 54 -13.01 16.25 -0.75
N ARG A 55 -13.60 16.29 0.46
CA ARG A 55 -15.05 16.23 0.65
C ARG A 55 -15.75 17.45 0.10
N GLU A 56 -15.17 18.62 0.28
CA GLU A 56 -15.70 19.89 -0.23
C GLU A 56 -15.70 19.91 -1.77
N ILE A 57 -14.60 19.48 -2.40
CA ILE A 57 -14.50 19.33 -3.87
C ILE A 57 -15.50 18.29 -4.38
N LYS A 58 -15.65 17.14 -3.70
CA LYS A 58 -16.62 16.11 -4.09
C LYS A 58 -18.06 16.63 -4.03
N ASN A 59 -18.38 17.43 -3.02
CA ASN A 59 -19.71 18.02 -2.86
C ASN A 59 -19.93 19.18 -3.86
N ALA A 60 -18.91 19.98 -4.15
CA ALA A 60 -18.95 21.03 -5.17
C ALA A 60 -19.02 20.47 -6.61
N GLY A 61 -18.44 19.30 -6.85
CA GLY A 61 -18.44 18.60 -8.14
C GLY A 61 -19.77 17.90 -8.50
N THR A 62 -20.76 17.84 -7.59
CA THR A 62 -22.09 17.29 -7.93
C THR A 62 -22.97 18.30 -8.71
N SER A 63 -22.48 19.51 -8.98
CA SER A 63 -23.10 20.48 -9.89
C SER A 63 -22.32 20.72 -11.19
N SER A 64 -21.30 19.92 -11.50
CA SER A 64 -20.60 20.02 -12.79
C SER A 64 -20.23 18.64 -13.37
N SER A 65 -20.70 18.44 -14.59
CA SER A 65 -20.80 17.20 -15.34
C SER A 65 -19.46 16.58 -15.79
N SER A 66 -19.54 15.30 -16.16
CA SER A 66 -18.86 14.70 -17.32
C SER A 66 -17.34 14.43 -17.24
N SER A 67 -16.99 13.16 -17.11
CA SER A 67 -15.77 12.59 -17.71
C SER A 67 -15.94 11.08 -18.00
N THR A 68 -16.72 10.76 -19.03
CA THR A 68 -16.93 9.39 -19.53
C THR A 68 -16.00 9.04 -20.73
N THR A 69 -15.02 9.87 -21.10
CA THR A 69 -14.31 9.68 -22.39
C THR A 69 -12.83 9.26 -22.28
N THR A 70 -12.26 9.12 -21.08
CA THR A 70 -10.80 8.88 -20.93
C THR A 70 -10.39 7.40 -20.74
N ASN A 71 -11.33 6.46 -20.62
CA ASN A 71 -11.03 5.10 -20.15
C ASN A 71 -10.78 4.04 -21.25
N THR A 72 -10.95 4.32 -22.54
CA THR A 72 -10.78 3.29 -23.58
C THR A 72 -9.30 2.92 -23.81
N ALA A 73 -8.41 3.93 -23.90
CA ALA A 73 -6.98 3.70 -24.11
C ALA A 73 -6.29 3.04 -22.90
N ALA A 74 -6.64 3.46 -21.68
CA ALA A 74 -6.07 2.92 -20.45
C ALA A 74 -6.55 1.48 -20.14
N ASN A 75 -7.70 1.07 -20.67
CA ASN A 75 -8.16 -0.31 -20.55
C ASN A 75 -7.43 -1.24 -21.53
N ARG A 76 -7.05 -0.76 -22.72
CA ARG A 76 -6.30 -1.57 -23.69
C ARG A 76 -4.92 -1.97 -23.19
N GLU A 77 -4.14 -1.04 -22.65
CA GLU A 77 -2.81 -1.31 -22.07
C GLU A 77 -2.85 -2.38 -20.96
N LYS A 78 -3.92 -2.36 -20.15
CA LYS A 78 -4.14 -3.37 -19.11
C LYS A 78 -4.47 -4.74 -19.68
N LEU A 79 -5.27 -4.81 -20.75
CA LEU A 79 -5.57 -6.06 -21.42
C LEU A 79 -4.33 -6.64 -22.10
N GLU A 80 -3.48 -5.80 -22.68
CA GLU A 80 -2.22 -6.20 -23.33
C GLU A 80 -1.20 -6.76 -22.31
N SER A 81 -1.02 -6.11 -21.15
CA SER A 81 -0.10 -6.62 -20.11
C SER A 81 -0.56 -7.95 -19.49
N ILE A 82 -1.88 -8.14 -19.35
CA ILE A 82 -2.44 -9.41 -18.88
C ILE A 82 -2.26 -10.49 -19.96
N ALA A 83 -2.48 -10.15 -21.23
CA ALA A 83 -2.28 -11.07 -22.35
C ALA A 83 -0.81 -11.51 -22.48
N ASP A 84 0.15 -10.60 -22.33
CA ASP A 84 1.59 -10.89 -22.33
C ASP A 84 1.96 -11.83 -21.17
N THR A 85 1.40 -11.58 -19.98
CA THR A 85 1.58 -12.44 -18.79
C THR A 85 0.99 -13.85 -19.00
N LEU A 86 -0.11 -13.96 -19.75
CA LEU A 86 -0.80 -15.23 -20.04
C LEU A 86 -0.30 -15.91 -21.33
N GLY A 87 0.62 -15.28 -22.07
CA GLY A 87 1.11 -15.78 -23.36
C GLY A 87 0.06 -15.78 -24.48
N ILE A 88 -0.92 -14.87 -24.42
CA ILE A 88 -1.99 -14.76 -25.39
C ILE A 88 -1.57 -13.76 -26.48
N ASP A 89 -1.59 -14.19 -27.74
CA ASP A 89 -1.37 -13.29 -28.88
C ASP A 89 -2.54 -12.29 -29.02
N TYR A 90 -2.22 -10.99 -29.06
CA TYR A 90 -3.18 -9.89 -28.97
C TYR A 90 -3.08 -8.88 -30.13
N THR A 91 -2.10 -9.00 -31.03
CA THR A 91 -1.83 -8.01 -32.09
C THR A 91 -2.95 -7.91 -33.12
N ASP A 92 -3.67 -9.01 -33.37
CA ASP A 92 -4.76 -9.07 -34.35
C ASP A 92 -6.17 -9.04 -33.71
N LYS A 93 -6.26 -8.75 -32.40
CA LYS A 93 -7.52 -8.76 -31.64
C LYS A 93 -8.00 -7.36 -31.29
N ASP A 94 -9.32 -7.18 -31.35
CA ASP A 94 -9.98 -6.00 -30.77
C ASP A 94 -10.08 -6.12 -29.24
N ASP A 95 -10.46 -5.01 -28.58
CA ASP A 95 -10.49 -4.93 -27.12
C ASP A 95 -11.47 -5.93 -26.48
N ASP A 96 -12.59 -6.22 -27.15
CA ASP A 96 -13.62 -7.14 -26.67
C ASP A 96 -13.19 -8.61 -26.84
N GLN A 97 -12.54 -8.93 -27.96
CA GLN A 97 -11.96 -10.24 -28.26
C GLN A 97 -10.78 -10.56 -27.37
N LEU A 98 -9.91 -9.58 -27.10
CA LEU A 98 -8.79 -9.73 -26.19
C LEU A 98 -9.27 -10.04 -24.77
N ARG A 99 -10.30 -9.33 -24.32
CA ARG A 99 -10.93 -9.57 -23.02
C ARG A 99 -11.55 -10.95 -22.91
N SER A 100 -12.27 -11.39 -23.94
CA SER A 100 -12.87 -12.73 -23.98
C SER A 100 -11.82 -13.85 -23.99
N ALA A 101 -10.70 -13.66 -24.69
CA ALA A 101 -9.58 -14.60 -24.72
C ALA A 101 -8.90 -14.74 -23.34
N ILE A 102 -8.67 -13.61 -22.66
CA ILE A 102 -8.12 -13.57 -21.30
C ILE A 102 -9.06 -14.29 -20.32
N GLU A 103 -10.36 -14.01 -20.38
CA GLU A 103 -11.34 -14.62 -19.49
C GLU A 103 -11.43 -16.14 -19.67
N THR A 104 -11.35 -16.61 -20.92
CA THR A 104 -11.36 -18.03 -21.24
C THR A 104 -10.14 -18.75 -20.66
N GLU A 105 -8.94 -18.18 -20.79
CA GLU A 105 -7.71 -18.81 -20.29
C GLU A 105 -7.62 -18.75 -18.75
N ILE A 106 -8.12 -17.68 -18.13
CA ILE A 106 -8.24 -17.57 -16.67
C ILE A 106 -9.22 -18.63 -16.12
N ASN A 107 -10.40 -18.77 -16.72
CA ASN A 107 -11.41 -19.73 -16.25
C ASN A 107 -10.92 -21.19 -16.42
N LYS A 108 -10.27 -21.49 -17.56
CA LYS A 108 -9.64 -22.79 -17.83
C LYS A 108 -8.52 -23.13 -16.84
N SER A 109 -7.78 -22.14 -16.36
CA SER A 109 -6.74 -22.32 -15.33
C SER A 109 -7.32 -22.53 -13.93
N GLN A 110 -8.50 -21.97 -13.63
CA GLN A 110 -9.18 -22.10 -12.34
C GLN A 110 -9.96 -23.43 -12.17
N THR A 111 -10.40 -24.07 -13.26
CA THR A 111 -11.22 -25.30 -13.18
C THR A 111 -10.44 -26.61 -12.99
N LYS A 112 -9.12 -26.56 -12.79
CA LYS A 112 -8.25 -27.74 -12.64
C LYS A 112 -7.69 -27.91 -11.22
N ALA A 113 -8.41 -27.45 -10.20
CA ALA A 113 -8.14 -27.70 -8.78
C ALA A 113 -9.18 -28.67 -8.20
#